data_AF-A0AAW0CAZ3-F1
#
_entry.id   AF-A0AAW0CAZ3-F1
#
_cell.length_a   1.000
_cell.length_b   1.000
_cell.length_c   1.000
_cell.angle_alpha   90.00
_cell.angle_beta   90.00
_cell.angle_gamma   90.00
#
_symmetry.space_group_name_H-M   'P 1'
#
loop_
_entity.id
_entity.type
_entity.pdbx_description
1 polymer ?
#
loop_
_entity_poly.entity_id
_entity_poly.type
_entity_poly.pdbx_seq_one_letter_code
_entity_poly.pdbx_strand_id
1 'polypeptide(L)'
;MQSVGEDRALIAEIRIRLRDLERSIHSLRAQEATVQQRLDSYKYPVLTLPNEITSEIFIHFLPPYPECAPIVGPLSPTSLTHICRKWRAIALTTPALWSTLGLSALSSPLLSQLNFEGRSTIINTWLRRSGCSPLSIEIDQYWPAASYCPSEAVLAVIPLFRRWEHLKLTLGGEFFPEIDGTVPLLQSLHLALTSETANSAPFASCYMPKLRSVLLTYPFSLDAHLPWDQLTSLGLHDMELIPCVTILRQAVRLEHCSLAFWDDVDVVYTDPNIFLPCLATLDMKSARQVSGFHAALIVPALRQLEIPELWLEPDPIESLKSFITKSGCKLEGLCIGRTSVGNILVLEDSYEDAFPDIPHVCVEFIDYGAQSDNNE
;
A
#
# COMPACT_ATOMS: atom_id res chain seq x y z
N MET A 1 -40.20 -73.76 -27.89
CA MET A 1 -39.63 -74.25 -26.61
C MET A 1 -38.18 -73.82 -26.36
N GLN A 2 -37.44 -73.26 -27.33
CA GLN A 2 -36.05 -72.80 -27.14
C GLN A 2 -35.88 -71.58 -26.20
N SER A 3 -36.84 -70.64 -26.14
CA SER A 3 -36.63 -69.38 -25.39
C SER A 3 -36.69 -69.50 -23.86
N VAL A 4 -37.42 -70.47 -23.30
CA VAL A 4 -37.54 -70.63 -21.83
C VAL A 4 -36.23 -71.14 -21.19
N GLY A 5 -35.43 -71.91 -21.95
CA GLY A 5 -34.12 -72.39 -21.50
C GLY A 5 -33.09 -71.25 -21.46
N GLU A 6 -33.11 -70.40 -22.49
CA GLU A 6 -32.25 -69.21 -22.61
C GLU A 6 -32.55 -68.18 -21.51
N ASP A 7 -33.83 -67.91 -21.24
CA ASP A 7 -34.24 -67.00 -20.15
C ASP A 7 -33.80 -67.50 -18.77
N ARG A 8 -33.83 -68.82 -18.54
CA ARG A 8 -33.36 -69.43 -17.28
C ARG A 8 -31.85 -69.33 -17.11
N ALA A 9 -31.09 -69.51 -18.19
CA ALA A 9 -29.64 -69.34 -18.19
C ALA A 9 -29.27 -67.86 -17.93
N LEU A 10 -29.98 -66.93 -18.58
CA LEU A 10 -29.79 -65.49 -18.39
C LEU A 10 -30.11 -65.07 -16.95
N ILE A 11 -31.20 -65.57 -16.35
CA ILE A 11 -31.52 -65.31 -14.93
C ILE A 11 -30.42 -65.86 -14.00
N ALA A 12 -29.89 -67.04 -14.28
CA ALA A 12 -28.81 -67.62 -13.48
C ALA A 12 -27.54 -66.75 -13.54
N GLU A 13 -27.20 -66.26 -14.73
CA GLU A 13 -26.08 -65.34 -14.95
C GLU A 13 -26.29 -64.00 -14.22
N ILE A 14 -27.48 -63.40 -14.33
CA ILE A 14 -27.84 -62.17 -13.61
C ILE A 14 -27.71 -62.37 -12.09
N ARG A 15 -28.15 -63.51 -11.56
CA ARG A 15 -28.03 -63.82 -10.12
C ARG A 15 -26.59 -64.03 -9.66
N ILE A 16 -25.73 -64.58 -10.51
CA ILE A 16 -24.28 -64.66 -10.22
C ILE A 16 -23.70 -63.24 -10.19
N ARG A 17 -24.01 -62.43 -11.20
CA ARG A 17 -23.55 -61.03 -11.29
C ARG A 17 -24.01 -60.19 -10.09
N LEU A 18 -25.26 -60.36 -9.64
CA LEU A 18 -25.79 -59.72 -8.44
C LEU A 18 -24.96 -60.07 -7.20
N ARG A 19 -24.69 -61.37 -6.98
CA ARG A 19 -23.88 -61.82 -5.83
C ARG A 19 -22.44 -61.30 -5.87
N ASP A 20 -21.85 -61.18 -7.06
CA ASP A 20 -20.51 -60.62 -7.23
C ASP A 20 -20.50 -59.10 -6.94
N LEU A 21 -21.53 -58.38 -7.40
CA LEU A 21 -21.70 -56.96 -7.12
C LEU A 21 -21.96 -56.70 -5.63
N GLU A 22 -22.79 -57.50 -4.98
CA GLU A 22 -23.03 -57.41 -3.53
C GLU A 22 -21.75 -57.62 -2.72
N ARG A 23 -20.93 -58.62 -3.09
CA ARG A 23 -19.61 -58.83 -2.47
C ARG A 23 -18.68 -57.64 -2.71
N SER A 24 -18.70 -57.07 -3.90
CA SER A 24 -17.90 -55.88 -4.23
C SER A 24 -18.34 -54.66 -3.42
N ILE A 25 -19.65 -54.43 -3.27
CA ILE A 25 -20.20 -53.35 -2.43
C ILE A 25 -19.79 -53.55 -0.97
N HIS A 26 -19.87 -54.77 -0.45
CA HIS A 26 -19.48 -55.05 0.93
C HIS A 26 -17.99 -54.81 1.17
N SER A 27 -17.13 -55.26 0.24
CA SER A 27 -15.69 -55.02 0.27
C SER A 27 -15.36 -53.52 0.24
N LEU A 28 -15.99 -52.76 -0.68
CA LEU A 28 -15.79 -51.33 -0.80
C LEU A 28 -16.25 -50.57 0.46
N ARG A 29 -17.36 -50.96 1.09
CA ARG A 29 -17.80 -50.38 2.36
C ARG A 29 -16.85 -50.67 3.52
N ALA A 30 -16.26 -51.88 3.57
CA ALA A 30 -15.26 -52.21 4.58
C ALA A 30 -13.96 -51.41 4.38
N GLN A 31 -13.55 -51.22 3.13
CA GLN A 31 -12.42 -50.36 2.78
C GLN A 31 -12.71 -48.89 3.14
N GLU A 32 -13.90 -48.39 2.81
CA GLU A 32 -14.38 -47.05 3.18
C GLU A 32 -14.31 -46.85 4.70
N ALA A 33 -14.85 -47.77 5.50
CA ALA A 33 -14.82 -47.70 6.95
C ALA A 33 -13.39 -47.68 7.51
N THR A 34 -12.48 -48.47 6.93
CA THR A 34 -11.06 -48.52 7.33
C THR A 34 -10.36 -47.19 7.04
N VAL A 35 -10.62 -46.60 5.87
CA VAL A 35 -10.07 -45.30 5.49
C VAL A 35 -10.65 -44.20 6.38
N GLN A 36 -11.95 -44.22 6.65
CA GLN A 36 -12.61 -43.26 7.54
C GLN A 36 -12.02 -43.30 8.96
N GLN A 37 -11.81 -44.49 9.51
CA GLN A 37 -11.19 -44.65 10.83
C GLN A 37 -9.77 -44.07 10.89
N ARG A 38 -8.98 -44.24 9.81
CA ARG A 38 -7.65 -43.61 9.71
C ARG A 38 -7.77 -42.09 9.65
N LEU A 39 -8.71 -41.55 8.88
CA LEU A 39 -8.94 -40.11 8.77
C LEU A 39 -9.34 -39.49 10.13
N ASP A 40 -10.23 -40.16 10.87
CA ASP A 40 -10.70 -39.70 12.18
C ASP A 40 -9.57 -39.69 13.24
N SER A 41 -8.52 -40.50 13.06
CA SER A 41 -7.35 -40.51 13.94
C SER A 41 -6.44 -39.29 13.76
N TYR A 42 -6.49 -38.62 12.60
CA TYR A 42 -5.76 -37.38 12.39
C TYR A 42 -6.50 -36.24 13.07
N LYS A 43 -5.87 -35.64 14.08
CA LYS A 43 -6.30 -34.34 14.58
C LYS A 43 -5.87 -33.30 13.57
N TYR A 44 -6.83 -32.67 12.91
CA TYR A 44 -6.59 -31.50 12.07
C TYR A 44 -6.67 -30.26 12.96
N PRO A 45 -5.53 -29.71 13.46
CA PRO A 45 -5.57 -28.69 14.51
C PRO A 45 -6.38 -27.48 14.05
N VAL A 46 -6.26 -27.12 12.78
CA VAL A 46 -6.96 -25.99 12.16
C VAL A 46 -8.47 -26.19 11.97
N LEU A 47 -8.97 -27.42 12.07
CA LEU A 47 -10.40 -27.71 12.13
C LEU A 47 -10.93 -27.73 13.56
N THR A 48 -10.04 -27.86 14.56
CA THR A 48 -10.41 -27.88 15.99
C THR A 48 -10.27 -26.53 16.68
N LEU A 49 -9.62 -25.55 16.05
CA LEU A 49 -9.54 -24.19 16.59
C LEU A 49 -10.93 -23.56 16.73
N PRO A 50 -11.15 -22.74 17.78
CA PRO A 50 -12.28 -21.83 17.86
C PRO A 50 -12.34 -20.91 16.64
N ASN A 51 -13.53 -20.43 16.31
CA ASN A 51 -13.72 -19.59 15.13
C ASN A 51 -12.97 -18.26 15.29
N GLU A 52 -12.94 -17.71 16.51
CA GLU A 52 -12.28 -16.46 16.86
C GLU A 52 -10.77 -16.54 16.59
N ILE A 53 -10.13 -17.62 17.04
CA ILE A 53 -8.69 -17.84 16.80
C ILE A 53 -8.41 -18.03 15.30
N THR A 54 -9.32 -18.72 14.60
CA THR A 54 -9.18 -18.91 13.14
C THR A 54 -9.33 -17.58 12.40
N SER A 55 -10.25 -16.71 12.82
CA SER A 55 -10.42 -15.35 12.29
C SER A 55 -9.19 -14.49 12.52
N GLU A 56 -8.58 -14.52 13.71
CA GLU A 56 -7.34 -13.80 14.01
C GLU A 56 -6.19 -14.28 13.11
N ILE A 57 -6.04 -15.60 12.93
CA ILE A 57 -5.05 -16.16 11.99
C ILE A 57 -5.29 -15.65 10.56
N PHE A 58 -6.55 -15.56 10.13
CA PHE A 58 -6.88 -15.03 8.80
C PHE A 58 -6.57 -13.53 8.70
N ILE A 59 -6.75 -12.75 9.76
CA ILE A 59 -6.45 -11.32 9.75
C ILE A 59 -4.93 -11.12 9.61
N HIS A 60 -4.13 -11.94 10.30
CA HIS A 60 -2.67 -11.95 10.14
C HIS A 60 -2.16 -12.48 8.79
N PHE A 61 -3.04 -13.05 7.95
CA PHE A 61 -2.70 -13.40 6.57
C PHE A 61 -2.74 -12.17 5.64
N LEU A 62 -3.42 -11.09 6.03
CA LEU A 62 -3.44 -9.84 5.27
C LEU A 62 -2.07 -9.16 5.34
N PRO A 63 -1.63 -8.50 4.26
CA PRO A 63 -0.42 -7.68 4.32
C PRO A 63 -0.63 -6.51 5.28
N PRO A 64 0.42 -6.06 5.98
CA PRO A 64 0.35 -4.86 6.79
C PRO A 64 0.18 -3.62 5.89
N TYR A 65 -0.59 -2.64 6.37
CA TYR A 65 -0.66 -1.33 5.73
C TYR A 65 0.77 -0.73 5.58
N PRO A 66 1.13 -0.07 4.46
CA PRO A 66 0.30 0.49 3.39
C PRO A 66 -0.19 -0.49 2.32
N GLU A 67 0.30 -1.73 2.32
CA GLU A 67 -0.09 -2.71 1.32
C GLU A 67 -1.55 -3.13 1.52
N CYS A 68 -2.32 -3.18 0.42
CA CYS A 68 -3.68 -3.69 0.44
C CYS A 68 -3.73 -5.09 -0.16
N ALA A 69 -4.49 -5.98 0.47
CA ALA A 69 -4.71 -7.31 -0.09
C ALA A 69 -5.39 -7.21 -1.47
N PRO A 70 -4.94 -7.98 -2.48
CA PRO A 70 -5.55 -7.94 -3.79
C PRO A 70 -6.97 -8.53 -3.72
N ILE A 71 -7.89 -7.92 -4.46
CA ILE A 71 -9.30 -8.38 -4.50
C ILE A 71 -9.46 -9.78 -5.10
N VAL A 72 -8.50 -10.20 -5.93
CA VAL A 72 -8.44 -11.49 -6.61
C VAL A 72 -7.00 -11.98 -6.72
N GLY A 73 -6.85 -13.28 -6.99
CA GLY A 73 -5.53 -13.87 -7.25
C GLY A 73 -4.84 -14.39 -5.99
N PRO A 74 -3.54 -14.72 -6.10
CA PRO A 74 -2.73 -15.16 -4.97
C PRO A 74 -2.74 -14.11 -3.86
N LEU A 75 -2.69 -14.55 -2.60
CA LEU A 75 -2.73 -13.67 -1.41
C LEU A 75 -4.06 -12.93 -1.17
N SER A 76 -5.07 -13.11 -2.05
CA SER A 76 -6.41 -12.59 -1.80
C SER A 76 -7.10 -13.34 -0.64
N PRO A 77 -7.83 -12.67 0.25
CA PRO A 77 -8.65 -13.30 1.30
C PRO A 77 -9.71 -14.26 0.73
N THR A 78 -10.06 -14.10 -0.54
CA THR A 78 -10.95 -15.02 -1.25
C THR A 78 -10.40 -16.45 -1.26
N SER A 79 -9.08 -16.65 -1.29
CA SER A 79 -8.43 -17.97 -1.25
C SER A 79 -8.81 -18.78 0.00
N LEU A 80 -8.96 -18.10 1.15
CA LEU A 80 -9.39 -18.71 2.41
C LEU A 80 -10.81 -19.31 2.29
N THR A 81 -11.64 -18.77 1.39
CA THR A 81 -13.00 -19.26 1.15
C THR A 81 -13.07 -20.53 0.30
N HIS A 82 -11.94 -20.97 -0.26
CA HIS A 82 -11.84 -22.13 -1.16
C HIS A 82 -11.16 -23.35 -0.52
N ILE A 83 -10.63 -23.23 0.71
CA ILE A 83 -9.91 -24.32 1.39
C ILE A 83 -10.85 -25.41 1.88
N CYS A 84 -11.82 -25.07 2.73
CA CYS A 84 -12.83 -26.00 3.21
C CYS A 84 -14.13 -25.27 3.61
N ARG A 85 -15.21 -26.02 3.87
CA ARG A 85 -16.51 -25.44 4.26
C ARG A 85 -16.44 -24.62 5.54
N LYS A 86 -15.68 -25.07 6.55
CA LYS A 86 -15.53 -24.34 7.83
C LYS A 86 -14.80 -23.01 7.62
N TRP A 87 -13.68 -23.00 6.91
CA TRP A 87 -12.93 -21.78 6.61
C TRP A 87 -13.73 -20.81 5.76
N ARG A 88 -14.48 -21.31 4.78
CA ARG A 88 -15.41 -20.49 4.01
C ARG A 88 -16.42 -19.78 4.90
N ALA A 89 -17.04 -20.49 5.85
CA ALA A 89 -17.99 -19.89 6.77
C ALA A 89 -17.34 -18.82 7.65
N ILE A 90 -16.16 -19.11 8.22
CA ILE A 90 -15.43 -18.17 9.09
C ILE A 90 -14.99 -16.93 8.30
N ALA A 91 -14.36 -17.12 7.14
CA ALA A 91 -13.88 -16.01 6.32
C ALA A 91 -15.02 -15.09 5.87
N LEU A 92 -16.16 -15.66 5.42
CA LEU A 92 -17.32 -14.87 5.00
C LEU A 92 -18.01 -14.13 6.16
N THR A 93 -17.83 -14.56 7.41
CA THR A 93 -18.42 -13.95 8.61
C THR A 93 -17.43 -13.10 9.40
N THR A 94 -16.22 -12.87 8.88
CA THR A 94 -15.18 -12.03 9.51
C THR A 94 -15.01 -10.74 8.69
N PRO A 95 -15.68 -9.62 9.03
CA PRO A 95 -15.69 -8.41 8.20
C PRO A 95 -14.31 -7.75 8.02
N ALA A 96 -13.44 -7.85 9.03
CA ALA A 96 -12.07 -7.34 8.99
C ALA A 96 -11.19 -8.00 7.91
N LEU A 97 -11.58 -9.15 7.36
CA LEU A 97 -10.88 -9.74 6.21
C LEU A 97 -11.16 -9.05 4.89
N TRP A 98 -12.20 -8.24 4.85
CA TRP A 98 -12.70 -7.60 3.64
C TRP A 98 -12.57 -6.06 3.73
N SER A 99 -11.91 -5.54 4.76
CA SER A 99 -11.74 -4.09 4.98
C SER A 99 -10.62 -3.46 4.18
N THR A 100 -9.63 -4.22 3.75
CA THR A 100 -8.55 -3.75 2.87
C THR A 100 -8.93 -4.01 1.42
N LEU A 101 -8.84 -3.04 0.51
CA LEU A 101 -9.24 -3.16 -0.90
C LEU A 101 -8.13 -2.66 -1.83
N GLY A 102 -7.30 -3.56 -2.35
CA GLY A 102 -6.34 -3.26 -3.42
C GLY A 102 -7.00 -3.38 -4.79
N LEU A 103 -7.43 -2.25 -5.36
CA LEU A 103 -8.15 -2.20 -6.63
C LEU A 103 -7.24 -2.13 -7.86
N SER A 104 -5.93 -1.97 -7.68
CA SER A 104 -4.92 -2.09 -8.75
C SER A 104 -5.01 -3.44 -9.49
N ALA A 105 -5.44 -4.50 -8.81
CA ALA A 105 -5.65 -5.83 -9.41
C ALA A 105 -6.78 -5.88 -10.45
N LEU A 106 -7.68 -4.88 -10.51
CA LEU A 106 -8.70 -4.77 -11.57
C LEU A 106 -8.06 -4.60 -12.96
N SER A 107 -6.85 -4.07 -13.01
CA SER A 107 -6.05 -3.94 -14.23
C SER A 107 -5.31 -5.22 -14.62
N SER A 108 -5.40 -6.29 -13.81
CA SER A 108 -4.76 -7.57 -14.14
C SER A 108 -5.39 -8.21 -15.38
N PRO A 109 -4.61 -8.98 -16.18
CA PRO A 109 -5.13 -9.70 -17.36
C PRO A 109 -6.31 -10.65 -17.05
N LEU A 110 -6.43 -11.07 -15.79
CA LEU A 110 -7.52 -11.93 -15.32
C LEU A 110 -8.84 -11.17 -15.18
N LEU A 111 -8.80 -9.90 -14.74
CA LEU A 111 -9.99 -9.08 -14.54
C LEU A 111 -10.28 -8.11 -15.68
N SER A 112 -9.30 -7.82 -16.54
CA SER A 112 -9.51 -7.05 -17.76
C SER A 112 -10.47 -7.73 -18.74
N GLN A 113 -10.67 -9.04 -18.62
CA GLN A 113 -11.65 -9.82 -19.40
C GLN A 113 -13.09 -9.65 -18.89
N LEU A 114 -13.28 -9.15 -17.66
CA LEU A 114 -14.62 -8.91 -17.12
C LEU A 114 -15.19 -7.61 -17.69
N ASN A 115 -16.48 -7.64 -18.01
CA ASN A 115 -17.22 -6.43 -18.33
C ASN A 115 -17.42 -5.57 -17.06
N PHE A 116 -17.93 -4.35 -17.29
CA PHE A 116 -18.28 -3.37 -16.26
C PHE A 116 -19.06 -3.97 -15.07
N GLU A 117 -20.10 -4.74 -15.37
CA GLU A 117 -21.00 -5.32 -14.36
C GLU A 117 -20.29 -6.37 -13.50
N GLY A 118 -19.42 -7.19 -14.11
CA GLY A 118 -18.61 -8.18 -13.41
C GLY A 118 -17.66 -7.54 -12.39
N ARG A 119 -16.96 -6.47 -12.78
CA ARG A 119 -16.04 -5.73 -11.89
C ARG A 119 -16.80 -5.08 -10.73
N SER A 120 -17.88 -4.38 -11.04
CA SER A 120 -18.75 -3.73 -10.05
C SER A 120 -19.32 -4.75 -9.04
N THR A 121 -19.69 -5.94 -9.51
CA THR A 121 -20.21 -7.01 -8.64
C THR A 121 -19.17 -7.49 -7.64
N ILE A 122 -17.90 -7.61 -8.05
CA ILE A 122 -16.79 -8.02 -7.17
C ILE A 122 -16.56 -6.98 -6.08
N ILE A 123 -16.43 -5.70 -6.47
CA ILE A 123 -16.21 -4.58 -5.54
C ILE A 123 -17.36 -4.51 -4.53
N ASN A 124 -18.60 -4.51 -4.99
CA ASN A 124 -19.77 -4.46 -4.11
C ASN A 124 -19.89 -5.69 -3.19
N THR A 125 -19.45 -6.86 -3.65
CA THR A 125 -19.42 -8.07 -2.81
C THR A 125 -18.40 -7.91 -1.68
N TRP A 126 -17.22 -7.36 -1.96
CA TRP A 126 -16.21 -7.06 -0.95
C TRP A 126 -16.70 -6.01 0.05
N LEU A 127 -17.24 -4.88 -0.45
CA LEU A 127 -17.78 -3.82 0.40
C LEU A 127 -18.96 -4.28 1.28
N ARG A 128 -19.76 -5.23 0.79
CA ARG A 128 -20.84 -5.84 1.60
C ARG A 128 -20.27 -6.71 2.71
N ARG A 129 -19.23 -7.51 2.42
CA ARG A 129 -18.61 -8.40 3.42
C ARG A 129 -17.83 -7.63 4.48
N SER A 130 -17.30 -6.46 4.14
CA SER A 130 -16.60 -5.59 5.11
C SER A 130 -17.53 -4.98 6.16
N GLY A 131 -18.85 -5.08 5.98
CA GLY A 131 -19.83 -4.69 6.99
C GLY A 131 -19.69 -3.23 7.41
N CYS A 132 -19.41 -2.98 8.69
CA CYS A 132 -19.15 -1.65 9.25
C CYS A 132 -17.67 -1.42 9.59
N SER A 133 -16.77 -2.34 9.21
CA SER A 133 -15.35 -2.19 9.50
C SER A 133 -14.79 -0.91 8.87
N PRO A 134 -13.80 -0.27 9.52
CA PRO A 134 -12.97 0.74 8.88
C PRO A 134 -12.36 0.19 7.58
N LEU A 135 -12.15 1.04 6.59
CA LEU A 135 -11.73 0.64 5.24
C LEU A 135 -10.34 1.19 4.92
N SER A 136 -9.48 0.32 4.40
CA SER A 136 -8.22 0.69 3.76
C SER A 136 -8.36 0.48 2.26
N ILE A 137 -8.22 1.52 1.47
CA ILE A 137 -8.55 1.48 0.04
C ILE A 137 -7.36 1.98 -0.76
N GLU A 138 -6.96 1.21 -1.76
CA GLU A 138 -5.93 1.57 -2.72
C GLU A 138 -6.51 1.51 -4.14
N ILE A 139 -6.45 2.66 -4.83
CA ILE A 139 -6.82 2.81 -6.23
C ILE A 139 -5.59 3.35 -6.95
N ASP A 140 -5.00 2.55 -7.83
CA ASP A 140 -3.83 2.95 -8.61
C ASP A 140 -4.19 3.04 -10.11
N GLN A 141 -3.89 4.18 -10.75
CA GLN A 141 -4.26 4.51 -12.14
C GLN A 141 -3.04 4.79 -13.05
N TYR A 142 -1.81 4.50 -12.62
CA TYR A 142 -0.63 4.57 -13.50
C TYR A 142 -0.67 3.44 -14.55
N TRP A 143 -1.05 3.72 -15.82
CA TRP A 143 -0.64 3.07 -17.12
C TRP A 143 -1.74 3.24 -18.22
N PRO A 144 -1.42 3.33 -19.55
CA PRO A 144 -2.06 4.25 -20.47
C PRO A 144 -3.42 3.81 -21.05
N ALA A 145 -4.30 4.81 -21.13
CA ALA A 145 -5.17 5.19 -22.27
C ALA A 145 -6.19 4.20 -22.89
N ALA A 146 -6.27 2.92 -22.49
CA ALA A 146 -7.20 1.99 -23.15
C ALA A 146 -8.32 1.42 -22.27
N SER A 147 -8.35 1.70 -20.96
CA SER A 147 -9.32 1.06 -20.06
C SER A 147 -9.94 2.06 -19.09
N TYR A 148 -11.10 2.58 -19.47
CA TYR A 148 -12.05 3.40 -18.70
C TYR A 148 -12.58 2.67 -17.43
N CYS A 149 -11.72 2.25 -16.52
CA CYS A 149 -12.08 1.53 -15.29
C CYS A 149 -11.91 2.30 -13.94
N PRO A 150 -11.62 3.61 -13.86
CA PRO A 150 -11.51 4.25 -12.55
C PRO A 150 -12.83 4.78 -11.96
N SER A 151 -13.84 5.12 -12.76
CA SER A 151 -15.05 5.78 -12.24
C SER A 151 -15.90 4.85 -11.35
N GLU A 152 -16.01 3.55 -11.65
CA GLU A 152 -16.87 2.65 -10.86
C GLU A 152 -16.33 2.38 -9.47
N ALA A 153 -15.03 2.10 -9.38
CA ALA A 153 -14.35 1.84 -8.13
C ALA A 153 -14.48 3.05 -7.21
N VAL A 154 -14.18 4.24 -7.76
CA VAL A 154 -14.29 5.52 -7.07
C VAL A 154 -15.74 5.76 -6.63
N LEU A 155 -16.73 5.63 -7.52
CA LEU A 155 -18.16 5.80 -7.20
C LEU A 155 -18.68 4.81 -6.16
N ALA A 156 -18.14 3.58 -6.10
CA ALA A 156 -18.54 2.59 -5.11
C ALA A 156 -17.97 2.90 -3.71
N VAL A 157 -16.77 3.49 -3.63
CA VAL A 157 -16.09 3.74 -2.36
C VAL A 157 -16.40 5.11 -1.76
N ILE A 158 -16.67 6.13 -2.57
CA ILE A 158 -16.96 7.50 -2.09
C ILE A 158 -18.09 7.55 -1.07
N PRO A 159 -19.25 6.89 -1.26
CA PRO A 159 -20.34 6.92 -0.28
C PRO A 159 -19.93 6.37 1.09
N LEU A 160 -18.80 5.66 1.17
CA LEU A 160 -18.27 5.05 2.38
C LEU A 160 -17.20 5.92 3.06
N PHE A 161 -17.06 7.20 2.70
CA PHE A 161 -16.01 8.09 3.24
C PHE A 161 -15.93 8.11 4.76
N ARG A 162 -17.06 7.97 5.46
CA ARG A 162 -17.08 7.92 6.93
C ARG A 162 -16.37 6.72 7.54
N ARG A 163 -16.14 5.68 6.75
CA ARG A 163 -15.48 4.43 7.14
C ARG A 163 -14.00 4.41 6.73
N TRP A 164 -13.52 5.36 5.93
CA TRP A 164 -12.15 5.34 5.47
C TRP A 164 -11.18 5.55 6.64
N GLU A 165 -10.24 4.63 6.77
CA GLU A 165 -9.14 4.67 7.73
C GLU A 165 -7.82 4.96 7.03
N HIS A 166 -7.60 4.32 5.89
CA HIS A 166 -6.45 4.59 5.05
C HIS A 166 -6.87 4.67 3.59
N LEU A 167 -6.38 5.67 2.88
CA LEU A 167 -6.79 5.94 1.51
C LEU A 167 -5.56 6.23 0.65
N LYS A 168 -5.36 5.45 -0.41
CA LYS A 168 -4.37 5.70 -1.46
C LYS A 168 -5.11 5.86 -2.78
N LEU A 169 -5.00 7.03 -3.40
CA LEU A 169 -5.65 7.37 -4.66
C LEU A 169 -4.60 7.90 -5.62
N THR A 170 -4.36 7.15 -6.67
CA THR A 170 -3.69 7.62 -7.87
C THR A 170 -4.77 7.88 -8.91
N LEU A 171 -4.93 9.12 -9.35
CA LEU A 171 -6.05 9.54 -10.21
C LEU A 171 -5.55 10.13 -11.53
N GLY A 172 -6.12 9.67 -12.65
CA GLY A 172 -6.11 10.41 -13.92
C GLY A 172 -7.03 11.62 -13.86
N GLY A 173 -6.84 12.58 -14.77
CA GLY A 173 -7.48 13.92 -14.79
C GLY A 173 -9.02 13.99 -14.85
N GLU A 174 -9.75 13.00 -14.33
CA GLU A 174 -11.21 12.99 -14.22
C GLU A 174 -11.71 12.69 -12.80
N PHE A 175 -12.66 13.55 -12.37
CA PHE A 175 -13.76 13.36 -11.41
C PHE A 175 -13.54 12.45 -10.19
N PHE A 176 -12.72 12.90 -9.24
CA PHE A 176 -13.04 12.63 -7.85
C PHE A 176 -13.99 13.73 -7.35
N PRO A 177 -15.26 13.41 -7.03
CA PRO A 177 -16.21 14.41 -6.59
C PRO A 177 -15.75 15.00 -5.26
N GLU A 178 -16.11 16.26 -5.05
CA GLU A 178 -15.88 16.90 -3.77
C GLU A 178 -16.62 16.12 -2.67
N ILE A 179 -15.87 15.80 -1.62
CA ILE A 179 -16.44 15.20 -0.43
C ILE A 179 -16.73 16.33 0.54
N ASP A 180 -18.00 16.47 0.88
CA ASP A 180 -18.45 17.38 1.92
C ASP A 180 -18.73 16.61 3.22
N GLY A 181 -18.17 17.11 4.31
CA GLY A 181 -18.43 16.62 5.66
C GLY A 181 -17.22 16.00 6.36
N THR A 182 -17.49 15.20 7.39
CA THR A 182 -16.45 14.63 8.25
C THR A 182 -16.02 13.26 7.78
N VAL A 183 -14.71 13.06 7.67
CA VAL A 183 -14.04 11.77 7.43
C VAL A 183 -13.38 11.34 8.76
N PRO A 184 -14.16 10.80 9.72
CA PRO A 184 -13.78 10.75 11.13
C PRO A 184 -12.73 9.70 11.48
N LEU A 185 -12.52 8.71 10.60
CA LEU A 185 -11.62 7.59 10.83
C LEU A 185 -10.31 7.69 10.06
N LEU A 186 -10.17 8.63 9.12
CA LEU A 186 -9.03 8.68 8.21
C LEU A 186 -7.76 9.06 8.97
N GLN A 187 -6.76 8.17 8.93
CA GLN A 187 -5.46 8.30 9.59
C GLN A 187 -4.33 8.54 8.58
N SER A 188 -4.42 7.91 7.40
CA SER A 188 -3.44 8.04 6.31
C SER A 188 -4.11 8.38 4.99
N LEU A 189 -3.55 9.35 4.28
CA LEU A 189 -3.99 9.81 2.97
C LEU A 189 -2.80 9.89 2.01
N HIS A 190 -2.82 9.08 0.95
CA HIS A 190 -1.89 9.18 -0.17
C HIS A 190 -2.67 9.61 -1.41
N LEU A 191 -2.29 10.74 -1.99
CA LEU A 191 -2.85 11.26 -3.21
C LEU A 191 -1.74 11.43 -4.25
N ALA A 192 -1.96 10.85 -5.44
CA ALA A 192 -1.15 11.01 -6.64
C ALA A 192 -2.08 11.42 -7.80
N LEU A 193 -1.73 12.44 -8.58
CA LEU A 193 -2.48 12.84 -9.79
C LEU A 193 -1.62 12.55 -11.03
N THR A 194 -2.24 12.32 -12.19
CA THR A 194 -1.49 12.05 -13.43
C THR A 194 -1.71 13.09 -14.53
N SER A 195 -2.47 14.17 -14.27
CA SER A 195 -2.68 15.25 -15.24
C SER A 195 -2.85 16.62 -14.57
N GLU A 196 -2.19 17.64 -15.13
CA GLU A 196 -2.21 19.04 -14.70
C GLU A 196 -3.60 19.70 -14.77
N THR A 197 -4.57 19.09 -15.46
CA THR A 197 -5.92 19.65 -15.65
C THR A 197 -6.85 19.45 -14.44
N ALA A 198 -6.38 18.76 -13.39
CA ALA A 198 -7.16 18.47 -12.20
C ALA A 198 -7.29 19.69 -11.27
N ASN A 199 -8.16 20.63 -11.62
CA ASN A 199 -8.60 21.73 -10.75
C ASN A 199 -9.50 21.26 -9.57
N SER A 200 -9.60 19.96 -9.30
CA SER A 200 -10.43 19.44 -8.21
C SER A 200 -9.61 19.40 -6.92
N ALA A 201 -10.09 20.10 -5.89
CA ALA A 201 -9.65 19.93 -4.50
C ALA A 201 -10.66 19.02 -3.76
N PRO A 202 -10.59 17.69 -3.93
CA PRO A 202 -11.64 16.77 -3.49
C PRO A 202 -11.92 16.77 -1.98
N PHE A 203 -10.97 17.30 -1.20
CA PHE A 203 -11.02 17.36 0.26
C PHE A 203 -11.09 18.78 0.80
N ALA A 204 -11.35 19.80 -0.03
CA ALA A 204 -11.40 21.20 0.42
C ALA A 204 -12.41 21.41 1.56
N SER A 205 -13.57 20.77 1.47
CA SER A 205 -14.65 20.88 2.46
C SER A 205 -14.65 19.73 3.49
N CYS A 206 -13.59 18.91 3.53
CA CYS A 206 -13.52 17.76 4.43
C CYS A 206 -12.94 18.10 5.80
N TYR A 207 -13.57 17.58 6.86
CA TYR A 207 -12.97 17.58 8.20
C TYR A 207 -12.39 16.20 8.54
N MET A 208 -11.08 16.15 8.79
CA MET A 208 -10.31 14.91 8.99
C MET A 208 -9.59 14.91 10.36
N PRO A 209 -10.30 14.75 11.49
CA PRO A 209 -9.74 14.96 12.84
C PRO A 209 -8.67 13.94 13.26
N LYS A 210 -8.64 12.76 12.62
CA LYS A 210 -7.70 11.69 12.93
C LYS A 210 -6.54 11.59 11.94
N LEU A 211 -6.46 12.49 10.96
CA LEU A 211 -5.41 12.42 9.94
C LEU A 211 -4.05 12.71 10.59
N ARG A 212 -3.09 11.82 10.36
CA ARG A 212 -1.72 11.90 10.91
C ARG A 212 -0.66 11.73 9.83
N SER A 213 -0.96 10.98 8.78
CA SER A 213 -0.03 10.71 7.68
C SER A 213 -0.60 11.21 6.36
N VAL A 214 0.17 12.03 5.64
CA VAL A 214 -0.17 12.51 4.30
C VAL A 214 1.00 12.26 3.36
N LEU A 215 0.74 11.72 2.18
CA LEU A 215 1.69 11.64 1.07
C LEU A 215 1.04 12.27 -0.16
N LEU A 216 1.65 13.33 -0.69
CA LEU A 216 1.20 14.00 -1.91
C LEU A 216 2.26 13.83 -3.01
N THR A 217 1.82 13.43 -4.19
CA THR A 217 2.67 13.28 -5.38
C THR A 217 2.07 14.08 -6.55
N TYR A 218 2.82 15.03 -7.13
CA TYR A 218 2.35 16.00 -8.14
C TYR A 218 1.54 15.40 -9.31
N PRO A 219 0.63 16.16 -9.95
CA PRO A 219 0.23 17.58 -9.75
C PRO A 219 -0.91 17.81 -8.78
N PHE A 220 -0.65 18.25 -7.54
CA PHE A 220 -1.71 18.79 -6.68
C PHE A 220 -1.54 20.29 -6.50
N SER A 221 -2.63 21.04 -6.71
CA SER A 221 -2.73 22.37 -6.09
C SER A 221 -2.75 22.17 -4.57
N LEU A 222 -1.89 22.91 -3.86
CA LEU A 222 -1.80 22.89 -2.40
C LEU A 222 -3.02 23.48 -1.67
N ASP A 223 -4.09 23.82 -2.40
CA ASP A 223 -5.36 24.32 -1.86
C ASP A 223 -6.16 23.24 -1.10
N ALA A 224 -5.65 22.02 -0.99
CA ALA A 224 -6.22 21.04 -0.09
C ALA A 224 -6.12 21.60 1.35
N HIS A 225 -7.26 21.95 1.94
CA HIS A 225 -7.42 22.36 3.34
C HIS A 225 -7.11 21.21 4.31
N LEU A 226 -5.96 20.57 4.14
CA LEU A 226 -5.50 19.51 5.01
C LEU A 226 -5.09 20.10 6.35
N PRO A 227 -5.36 19.39 7.45
CA PRO A 227 -5.01 19.82 8.79
C PRO A 227 -3.51 19.57 9.06
N TRP A 228 -2.64 20.40 8.45
CA TRP A 228 -1.18 20.26 8.48
C TRP A 228 -0.61 20.23 9.91
N ASP A 229 -1.20 20.99 10.82
CA ASP A 229 -0.73 21.21 12.20
C ASP A 229 -0.82 19.98 13.13
N GLN A 230 -1.62 18.98 12.75
CA GLN A 230 -1.76 17.71 13.49
C GLN A 230 -1.04 16.53 12.83
N LEU A 231 -0.40 16.74 11.67
CA LEU A 231 0.33 15.68 10.97
C LEU A 231 1.61 15.30 11.72
N THR A 232 1.87 14.00 11.77
CA THR A 232 3.11 13.41 12.30
C THR A 232 3.97 12.82 11.19
N SER A 233 3.39 12.48 10.04
CA SER A 233 4.10 12.00 8.86
C SER A 233 3.65 12.76 7.61
N LEU A 234 4.60 13.26 6.83
CA LEU A 234 4.37 14.04 5.63
C LEU A 234 5.34 13.62 4.53
N GLY A 235 4.81 13.23 3.38
CA GLY A 235 5.55 13.04 2.16
C GLY A 235 5.10 14.05 1.11
N LEU A 236 6.03 14.80 0.53
CA LEU A 236 5.78 15.73 -0.57
C LEU A 236 6.72 15.36 -1.71
N HIS A 237 6.21 14.64 -2.70
CA HIS A 237 6.99 14.03 -3.77
C HIS A 237 6.65 14.66 -5.12
N ASP A 238 7.67 14.79 -5.96
CA ASP A 238 7.60 15.45 -7.26
C ASP A 238 7.01 16.88 -7.17
N MET A 239 7.27 17.60 -6.08
CA MET A 239 6.71 18.95 -5.83
C MET A 239 7.76 20.05 -6.06
N GLU A 240 7.32 21.27 -6.36
CA GLU A 240 8.21 22.44 -6.31
C GLU A 240 8.60 22.79 -4.85
N LEU A 241 9.78 23.38 -4.66
CA LEU A 241 10.30 23.70 -3.33
C LEU A 241 9.44 24.69 -2.52
N ILE A 242 9.02 25.80 -3.14
CA ILE A 242 8.34 26.90 -2.44
C ILE A 242 6.96 26.50 -1.88
N PRO A 243 6.11 25.79 -2.65
CA PRO A 243 4.92 25.13 -2.13
C PRO A 243 5.21 24.25 -0.89
N CYS A 244 6.22 23.38 -0.96
CA CYS A 244 6.61 22.50 0.14
C CYS A 244 6.99 23.26 1.41
N VAL A 245 7.80 24.31 1.29
CA VAL A 245 8.21 25.17 2.42
C VAL A 245 6.99 25.75 3.13
N THR A 246 5.98 26.20 2.38
CA THR A 246 4.76 26.78 2.94
C THR A 246 3.98 25.78 3.79
N ILE A 247 3.97 24.51 3.40
CA ILE A 247 3.38 23.42 4.18
C ILE A 247 4.21 23.08 5.41
N LEU A 248 5.53 22.96 5.26
CA LEU A 248 6.44 22.63 6.36
C LEU A 248 6.34 23.65 7.50
N ARG A 249 6.13 24.93 7.19
CA ARG A 249 5.90 25.98 8.20
C ARG A 249 4.61 25.79 9.01
N GLN A 250 3.63 25.06 8.49
CA GLN A 250 2.36 24.76 9.17
C GLN A 250 2.41 23.43 9.93
N ALA A 251 3.19 22.46 9.46
CA ALA A 251 3.30 21.11 10.02
C ALA A 251 4.26 21.01 11.22
N VAL A 252 3.98 21.75 12.29
CA VAL A 252 4.90 21.88 13.44
C VAL A 252 5.03 20.63 14.32
N ARG A 253 4.10 19.67 14.21
CA ARG A 253 4.11 18.40 14.97
C ARG A 253 4.74 17.23 14.21
N LEU A 254 5.37 17.52 13.08
CA LEU A 254 5.91 16.50 12.20
C LEU A 254 7.03 15.72 12.88
N GLU A 255 6.96 14.39 12.80
CA GLU A 255 7.96 13.44 13.29
C GLU A 255 8.73 12.80 12.14
N HIS A 256 8.05 12.57 11.02
CA HIS A 256 8.59 11.97 9.80
C HIS A 256 8.31 12.84 8.58
N CYS A 257 9.35 13.20 7.82
CA CYS A 257 9.22 13.98 6.59
C CYS A 257 10.00 13.32 5.45
N SER A 258 9.37 13.16 4.29
CA SER A 258 10.04 12.73 3.06
C SER A 258 9.74 13.76 1.96
N LEU A 259 10.80 14.32 1.37
CA LEU A 259 10.71 15.36 0.36
C LEU A 259 11.37 14.86 -0.92
N ALA A 260 10.64 14.86 -2.03
CA ALA A 260 11.20 14.63 -3.35
C ALA A 260 10.85 15.79 -4.27
N PHE A 261 11.86 16.44 -4.85
CA PHE A 261 11.68 17.61 -5.72
C PHE A 261 11.98 17.28 -7.18
N TRP A 262 11.04 17.64 -8.04
CA TRP A 262 11.08 17.57 -9.51
C TRP A 262 11.46 18.92 -10.15
N ASP A 263 12.43 19.64 -9.59
CA ASP A 263 12.82 20.91 -10.20
C ASP A 263 13.63 20.67 -11.49
N ASP A 264 13.25 21.34 -12.59
CA ASP A 264 14.00 21.31 -13.87
C ASP A 264 15.33 22.07 -13.80
N VAL A 265 15.51 22.87 -12.74
CA VAL A 265 16.62 23.80 -12.56
C VAL A 265 17.16 23.73 -11.13
N ASP A 266 18.44 24.07 -10.97
CA ASP A 266 19.02 24.22 -9.63
C ASP A 266 18.38 25.41 -8.90
N VAL A 267 17.96 25.19 -7.66
CA VAL A 267 17.25 26.18 -6.85
C VAL A 267 18.13 26.65 -5.69
N VAL A 268 18.16 27.97 -5.46
CA VAL A 268 18.81 28.55 -4.28
C VAL A 268 17.74 29.08 -3.34
N TYR A 269 17.63 28.45 -2.17
CA TYR A 269 16.71 28.86 -1.13
C TYR A 269 17.40 29.83 -0.14
N THR A 270 16.77 30.98 0.11
CA THR A 270 17.35 32.07 0.90
C THR A 270 16.47 32.51 2.08
N ASP A 271 15.20 32.09 2.12
CA ASP A 271 14.28 32.46 3.19
C ASP A 271 14.63 31.68 4.48
N PRO A 272 14.95 32.35 5.58
CA PRO A 272 15.47 31.66 6.75
C PRO A 272 14.38 30.93 7.56
N ASN A 273 14.84 29.93 8.31
CA ASN A 273 14.22 29.40 9.53
C ASN A 273 12.88 28.68 9.34
N ILE A 274 12.95 27.45 8.87
CA ILE A 274 11.86 26.47 8.96
C ILE A 274 12.06 25.68 10.25
N PHE A 275 11.24 25.95 11.27
CA PHE A 275 11.36 25.32 12.58
C PHE A 275 10.43 24.11 12.71
N LEU A 276 11.02 22.92 12.85
CA LEU A 276 10.32 21.65 12.95
C LEU A 276 10.79 20.92 14.22
N PRO A 277 10.20 21.25 15.39
CA PRO A 277 10.74 20.86 16.70
C PRO A 277 10.70 19.37 17.01
N CYS A 278 9.74 18.64 16.43
CA CYS A 278 9.50 17.23 16.70
C CYS A 278 10.08 16.29 15.64
N LEU A 279 10.69 16.83 14.58
CA LEU A 279 11.09 16.04 13.42
C LEU A 279 12.22 15.09 13.80
N ALA A 280 11.94 13.80 13.75
CA ALA A 280 12.87 12.72 14.10
C ALA A 280 13.53 12.11 12.87
N THR A 281 12.82 12.02 11.75
CA THR A 281 13.37 11.50 10.48
C THR A 281 13.11 12.46 9.33
N LEU A 282 14.16 12.79 8.58
CA LEU A 282 14.07 13.60 7.37
C LEU A 282 14.76 12.87 6.22
N ASP A 283 13.98 12.61 5.18
CA ASP A 283 14.44 12.06 3.91
C ASP A 283 14.26 13.10 2.81
N MET A 284 15.32 13.35 2.05
CA MET A 284 15.35 14.32 0.96
C MET A 284 15.94 13.68 -0.29
N LYS A 285 15.20 13.80 -1.40
CA LYS A 285 15.53 13.19 -2.68
C LYS A 285 15.38 14.23 -3.80
N SER A 286 16.37 14.34 -4.67
CA SER A 286 16.20 15.06 -5.94
C SER A 286 17.35 14.72 -6.88
N ALA A 287 17.04 14.73 -8.18
CA ALA A 287 18.03 14.63 -9.24
C ALA A 287 18.82 15.95 -9.44
N ARG A 288 18.34 17.07 -8.89
CA ARG A 288 18.94 18.41 -9.05
C ARG A 288 19.37 19.02 -7.72
N GLN A 289 20.15 20.09 -7.81
CA GLN A 289 20.69 20.77 -6.65
C GLN A 289 19.68 21.72 -6.02
N VAL A 290 19.44 21.58 -4.72
CA VAL A 290 18.66 22.53 -3.92
C VAL A 290 19.56 23.14 -2.84
N SER A 291 20.21 24.24 -3.19
CA SER A 291 21.18 24.93 -2.33
C SER A 291 20.49 25.73 -1.23
N GLY A 292 21.08 25.72 -0.02
CA GLY A 292 20.65 26.55 1.10
C GLY A 292 19.39 26.09 1.84
N PHE A 293 18.63 25.13 1.29
CA PHE A 293 17.43 24.60 1.94
C PHE A 293 17.75 23.88 3.26
N HIS A 294 18.76 23.01 3.26
CA HIS A 294 19.24 22.33 4.47
C HIS A 294 19.62 23.35 5.57
N ALA A 295 20.26 24.46 5.19
CA ALA A 295 20.68 25.49 6.12
C ALA A 295 19.51 26.30 6.70
N ALA A 296 18.35 26.32 6.04
CA ALA A 296 17.16 27.01 6.55
C ALA A 296 16.40 26.19 7.60
N LEU A 297 16.56 24.88 7.63
CA LEU A 297 15.90 23.99 8.58
C LEU A 297 16.48 24.13 10.00
N ILE A 298 15.61 24.10 11.00
CA ILE A 298 15.96 24.02 12.42
C ILE A 298 15.17 22.84 13.00
N VAL A 299 15.86 21.72 13.23
CA VAL A 299 15.26 20.41 13.51
C VAL A 299 15.93 19.75 14.73
N PRO A 300 15.67 20.25 15.95
CA PRO A 300 16.42 19.84 17.14
C PRO A 300 16.20 18.38 17.58
N ALA A 301 15.09 17.76 17.19
CA ALA A 301 14.78 16.37 17.53
C ALA A 301 15.29 15.35 16.50
N LEU A 302 15.99 15.79 15.44
CA LEU A 302 16.37 14.93 14.32
C LEU A 302 17.33 13.83 14.75
N ARG A 303 16.99 12.60 14.36
CA ARG A 303 17.77 11.37 14.62
C ARG A 303 18.24 10.69 13.35
N GLN A 304 17.45 10.74 12.29
CA GLN A 304 17.76 10.11 11.01
C GLN A 304 17.71 11.15 9.89
N LEU A 305 18.78 11.26 9.13
CA LEU A 305 18.89 12.19 8.00
C LEU A 305 19.33 11.44 6.74
N GLU A 306 18.54 11.51 5.68
CA GLU A 306 18.93 11.13 4.32
C GLU A 306 18.93 12.40 3.46
N ILE A 307 20.07 12.72 2.84
CA ILE A 307 20.25 13.94 2.04
C ILE A 307 21.15 13.69 0.82
N PRO A 308 20.85 14.26 -0.36
CA PRO A 308 21.74 14.16 -1.51
C PRO A 308 23.01 15.00 -1.29
N GLU A 309 24.19 14.46 -1.61
CA GLU A 309 25.48 15.14 -1.44
C GLU A 309 25.53 16.48 -2.20
N LEU A 310 24.89 16.53 -3.38
CA LEU A 310 24.76 17.73 -4.22
C LEU A 310 24.17 18.94 -3.49
N TRP A 311 23.32 18.71 -2.48
CA TRP A 311 22.66 19.79 -1.72
C TRP A 311 23.56 20.43 -0.66
N LEU A 312 24.70 19.80 -0.38
CA LEU A 312 25.66 20.20 0.65
C LEU A 312 26.91 20.88 0.06
N GLU A 313 27.02 20.91 -1.26
CA GLU A 313 28.05 21.66 -2.00
C GLU A 313 28.07 23.15 -1.58
N PRO A 314 29.26 23.81 -1.63
CA PRO A 314 30.52 23.31 -2.18
C PRO A 314 31.36 22.46 -1.21
N ASP A 315 31.05 22.48 0.09
CA ASP A 315 31.75 21.69 1.11
C ASP A 315 30.75 20.87 1.93
N PRO A 316 30.54 19.58 1.57
CA PRO A 316 29.50 18.78 2.19
C PRO A 316 29.67 18.57 3.70
N ILE A 317 30.90 18.40 4.15
CA ILE A 317 31.22 18.10 5.55
C ILE A 317 30.99 19.34 6.41
N GLU A 318 31.49 20.51 5.99
CA GLU A 318 31.28 21.74 6.73
C GLU A 318 29.80 22.17 6.73
N SER A 319 29.09 21.99 5.61
CA SER A 319 27.64 22.24 5.52
C SER A 319 26.86 21.39 6.52
N LEU A 320 27.17 20.09 6.63
CA LEU A 320 26.54 19.19 7.60
C LEU A 320 26.90 19.55 9.04
N LYS A 321 28.17 19.85 9.35
CA LYS A 321 28.58 20.31 10.69
C LYS A 321 27.84 21.57 11.11
N SER A 322 27.73 22.53 10.20
CA SER A 322 26.98 23.78 10.41
C SER A 322 25.50 23.50 10.67
N PHE A 323 24.89 22.62 9.88
CA PHE A 323 23.51 22.19 10.05
C PHE A 323 23.25 21.50 11.41
N ILE A 324 24.08 20.53 11.79
CA ILE A 324 23.97 19.80 13.07
C ILE A 324 24.14 20.77 14.24
N THR A 325 25.15 21.64 14.18
CA THR A 325 25.41 22.64 15.22
C THR A 325 24.26 23.64 15.35
N LYS A 326 23.73 24.13 14.23
CA LYS A 326 22.61 25.07 14.20
C LYS A 326 21.32 24.46 14.75
N SER A 327 21.02 23.21 14.36
CA SER A 327 19.82 22.51 14.81
C SER A 327 19.95 21.99 16.24
N GLY A 328 21.16 21.72 16.72
CA GLY A 328 21.41 21.10 18.03
C GLY A 328 20.94 19.66 18.12
N CYS A 329 20.78 18.98 16.97
CA CYS A 329 20.28 17.62 16.89
C CYS A 329 21.35 16.58 17.23
N LYS A 330 20.91 15.36 17.53
CA LYS A 330 21.77 14.20 17.80
C LYS A 330 21.41 13.09 16.82
N LEU A 331 22.15 13.03 15.72
CA LEU A 331 21.91 12.03 14.69
C LEU A 331 22.34 10.65 15.19
N GLU A 332 21.42 9.70 15.08
CA GLU A 332 21.63 8.27 15.26
C GLU A 332 21.96 7.60 13.92
N GLY A 333 21.51 8.18 12.80
CA GLY A 333 21.87 7.76 11.46
C GLY A 333 21.93 8.90 10.45
N LEU A 334 22.89 8.79 9.53
CA LEU A 334 23.15 9.73 8.44
C LEU A 334 23.36 8.93 7.16
N CYS A 335 22.55 9.20 6.14
CA CYS A 335 22.74 8.65 4.80
C CYS A 335 22.98 9.76 3.76
N ILE A 336 24.04 9.60 2.97
CA ILE A 336 24.40 10.53 1.92
C ILE A 336 24.13 9.90 0.56
N GLY A 337 23.23 10.52 -0.20
CA GLY A 337 22.87 10.09 -1.55
C GLY A 337 23.80 10.67 -2.61
N ARG A 338 24.46 9.82 -3.39
CA ARG A 338 25.36 10.22 -4.49
C ARG A 338 24.78 9.91 -5.84
N THR A 339 24.80 10.89 -6.74
CA THR A 339 24.50 10.63 -8.16
C THR A 339 25.77 10.19 -8.88
N SER A 340 25.63 9.32 -9.88
CA SER A 340 26.77 8.83 -10.69
C SER A 340 27.39 9.91 -11.59
N VAL A 341 26.83 11.11 -11.61
CA VAL A 341 27.13 12.17 -12.59
C VAL A 341 27.97 13.26 -11.93
N GLY A 342 29.23 12.98 -11.63
CA GLY A 342 30.18 14.01 -11.19
C GLY A 342 31.40 13.47 -10.46
N ASN A 343 32.60 13.79 -10.97
CA ASN A 343 33.87 13.41 -10.35
C ASN A 343 34.11 14.15 -9.03
N ILE A 344 33.67 13.60 -7.88
CA ILE A 344 34.28 13.91 -6.58
C ILE A 344 34.36 12.62 -5.75
N LEU A 345 35.59 12.16 -5.52
CA LEU A 345 35.93 11.01 -4.68
C LEU A 345 36.08 11.44 -3.21
N VAL A 346 34.98 11.83 -2.55
CA VAL A 346 34.98 11.75 -1.08
C VAL A 346 34.72 10.28 -0.76
N LEU A 347 35.69 9.55 -0.20
CA LEU A 347 35.46 8.13 0.13
C LEU A 347 34.43 8.01 1.26
N GLU A 348 33.71 6.89 1.34
CA GLU A 348 32.78 6.59 2.45
C GLU A 348 33.46 6.77 3.81
N ASP A 349 34.71 6.34 3.90
CA ASP A 349 35.63 6.54 5.04
C ASP A 349 35.72 8.00 5.50
N SER A 350 35.57 8.99 4.59
CA SER A 350 35.67 10.41 4.94
C SER A 350 34.47 10.94 5.73
N TYR A 351 33.29 10.33 5.59
CA TYR A 351 32.12 10.73 6.38
C TYR A 351 32.11 10.04 7.74
N GLU A 352 32.51 8.78 7.81
CA GLU A 352 32.72 8.08 9.09
C GLU A 352 33.78 8.79 9.94
N ASP A 353 34.91 9.17 9.34
CA ASP A 353 35.97 9.92 10.01
C ASP A 353 35.53 11.33 10.45
N ALA A 354 34.68 12.00 9.65
CA ALA A 354 34.20 13.35 9.95
C ALA A 354 33.10 13.38 11.02
N PHE A 355 32.35 12.29 11.19
CA PHE A 355 31.21 12.18 12.10
C PHE A 355 31.26 10.92 12.99
N PRO A 356 32.31 10.76 13.82
CA PRO A 356 32.52 9.56 14.63
C PRO A 356 31.47 9.34 15.73
N ASP A 357 30.72 10.38 16.09
CA ASP A 357 29.66 10.33 17.09
C ASP A 357 28.33 9.78 16.55
N ILE A 358 28.21 9.58 15.22
CA ILE A 358 27.00 9.06 14.57
C ILE A 358 27.14 7.53 14.44
N PRO A 359 26.28 6.73 15.10
CA PRO A 359 26.39 5.27 15.09
C PRO A 359 26.27 4.60 13.71
N HIS A 360 25.49 5.21 12.81
CA HIS A 360 25.22 4.67 11.49
C HIS A 360 25.45 5.75 10.43
N VAL A 361 26.52 5.62 9.67
CA VAL A 361 26.78 6.47 8.50
C VAL A 361 26.73 5.57 7.27
N CYS A 362 25.95 5.96 6.26
CA CYS A 362 25.88 5.28 4.97
C CYS A 362 26.10 6.26 3.83
N VAL A 363 26.74 5.77 2.76
CA VAL A 363 26.83 6.48 1.49
C VAL A 363 26.22 5.58 0.41
N GLU A 364 25.12 6.02 -0.18
CA GLU A 364 24.39 5.25 -1.18
C GLU A 364 24.51 5.92 -2.54
N PHE A 365 24.73 5.11 -3.58
CA PHE A 365 24.65 5.58 -4.96
C PHE A 365 23.19 5.54 -5.40
N ILE A 366 22.62 6.72 -5.65
CA ILE A 366 21.26 6.90 -6.09
C ILE A 366 21.26 7.11 -7.60
N ASP A 367 20.68 6.14 -8.31
CA ASP A 367 20.32 6.28 -9.71
C ASP A 367 18.94 6.95 -9.77
N TYR A 368 18.92 8.29 -9.80
CA TYR A 368 17.72 9.03 -10.16
C TYR A 368 17.51 8.81 -11.66
N GLY A 369 16.90 7.66 -12.00
CA GLY A 369 16.80 7.18 -13.37
C GLY A 369 16.53 8.32 -14.34
N ALA A 370 17.45 8.50 -15.29
CA ALA A 370 17.24 9.44 -16.38
C ALA A 370 15.89 9.13 -17.01
N GLN A 371 14.91 10.02 -16.84
CA GLN A 371 13.78 10.05 -17.75
C GLN A 371 14.41 10.23 -19.12
N SER A 372 14.48 9.15 -19.88
CA SER A 372 14.83 9.20 -21.27
C SER A 372 13.81 10.12 -21.92
N ASP A 373 14.23 11.34 -22.26
CA ASP A 373 13.63 12.15 -23.30
C ASP A 373 13.60 11.30 -24.58
N ASN A 374 12.59 10.43 -24.70
CA ASN A 374 12.19 9.86 -25.97
C ASN A 374 11.13 10.79 -26.56
N ASN A 375 11.58 11.98 -26.95
CA ASN A 375 10.93 12.79 -27.96
C ASN A 375 11.83 12.79 -29.20
N GLU A 376 11.61 11.81 -30.08
CA GLU A 376 11.80 11.96 -31.53
C GLU A 376 10.54 11.48 -32.25
#